data_AF-A0A522IE53-F1
#
_entry.id   AF-A0A522IE53-F1
#
_cell.length_a   1.000
_cell.length_b   1.000
_cell.length_c   1.000
_cell.angle_alpha   90.00
_cell.angle_beta   90.00
_cell.angle_gamma   90.00
#
_symmetry.space_group_name_H-M   'P 1'
#
loop_
_entity.id
_entity.type
_entity.pdbx_description
1 polymer ?
#
loop_
_entity_poly.entity_id
_entity_poly.type
_entity_poly.pdbx_seq_one_letter_code
_entity_poly.pdbx_strand_id
1 'polypeptide(L)' 'PQDDFIVGDRDVQLGEIAGAPFYMSPSQYEYWKHTQLIIDVVEGRGGMFSLENGEGARFLTRSRLFTDDEIEQMQQAGRF' A
#
# COMPACT_ATOMS: atom_id res chain seq x y z
N PRO A 1 13.17 -6.44 6.93
CA PRO A 1 13.42 -5.06 7.40
C PRO A 1 13.45 -4.11 6.20
N GLN A 2 13.27 -2.79 6.38
CA GLN A 2 13.25 -1.84 5.26
C GLN A 2 14.54 -1.89 4.42
N ASP A 3 15.70 -2.02 5.09
CA ASP A 3 17.01 -2.08 4.43
C ASP A 3 17.24 -3.37 3.61
N ASP A 4 16.45 -4.42 3.86
CA ASP A 4 16.55 -5.70 3.16
C ASP A 4 15.58 -5.79 1.97
N PHE A 5 14.66 -4.82 1.84
CA PHE A 5 13.66 -4.83 0.77
C PHE A 5 14.24 -4.19 -0.50
N ILE A 6 14.36 -5.01 -1.55
CA ILE A 6 14.86 -4.55 -2.85
C ILE A 6 13.71 -3.91 -3.62
N VAL A 7 13.78 -2.60 -3.82
CA VAL A 7 12.86 -1.82 -4.66
C VAL A 7 13.38 -1.80 -6.09
N GLY A 8 12.54 -2.15 -7.06
CA GLY A 8 12.91 -2.05 -8.47
C GLY A 8 12.83 -0.62 -8.99
N ASP A 9 13.61 -0.31 -10.04
CA ASP A 9 13.70 1.03 -10.65
C ASP A 9 12.35 1.63 -11.09
N ARG A 10 11.34 0.77 -11.29
CA ARG A 10 10.01 1.17 -11.75
C ARG A 10 8.95 1.10 -10.66
N ASP A 11 9.27 0.59 -9.47
CA ASP A 11 8.27 0.51 -8.41
C ASP A 11 7.80 1.91 -8.00
N VAL A 12 6.50 2.04 -7.83
CA VAL A 12 5.85 3.31 -7.51
C VAL A 12 5.69 3.40 -6.00
N GLN A 13 6.31 4.42 -5.38
CA GLN A 13 6.09 4.71 -3.97
C GLN A 13 4.73 5.39 -3.80
N LEU A 14 3.79 4.72 -3.12
CA LEU A 14 2.44 5.24 -2.90
C LEU A 14 2.37 6.19 -1.69
N GLY A 15 3.26 6.00 -0.72
CA GLY A 15 3.32 6.79 0.50
C GLY A 15 4.12 6.10 1.59
N GLU A 16 3.80 6.42 2.84
CA GLU A 16 4.42 5.84 4.03
C GLU A 16 3.35 5.41 5.04
N ILE A 17 3.61 4.30 5.72
CA ILE A 17 2.78 3.78 6.82
C ILE A 17 3.68 3.68 8.04
N ALA A 18 3.40 4.49 9.07
CA ALA A 18 4.22 4.57 10.27
C ALA A 18 5.73 4.82 9.99
N GLY A 19 6.03 5.61 8.94
CA GLY A 19 7.40 5.93 8.51
C GLY A 19 8.06 4.87 7.61
N ALA A 20 7.40 3.74 7.36
CA ALA A 20 7.87 2.75 6.38
C ALA A 20 7.30 3.06 4.98
N PRO A 21 8.12 3.17 3.93
CA PRO A 21 7.65 3.44 2.58
C PRO A 21 6.87 2.24 2.02
N PHE A 22 5.78 2.53 1.31
CA PHE A 22 4.90 1.53 0.71
C PHE A 22 4.96 1.62 -0.80
N TYR A 23 5.35 0.51 -1.44
CA TYR A 23 5.60 0.43 -2.88
C TYR A 23 4.60 -0.49 -3.58
N MET A 24 4.37 -0.23 -4.86
CA MET A 24 3.56 -1.05 -5.74
C MET A 24 4.22 -1.16 -7.12
N SER A 25 4.16 -2.34 -7.73
CA SER A 25 4.71 -2.51 -9.08
C SER A 25 3.92 -1.68 -10.11
N PRO A 26 4.51 -1.27 -11.24
CA PRO A 26 3.82 -0.48 -12.26
C PRO A 26 2.50 -1.08 -12.74
N SER A 27 2.46 -2.40 -12.95
CA SER A 27 1.26 -3.08 -13.47
C SER A 27 0.14 -3.11 -12.44
N GLN A 28 0.47 -3.24 -11.16
CA GLN A 28 -0.50 -3.11 -10.09
C GLN A 28 -0.95 -1.66 -9.94
N TYR A 29 -0.01 -0.71 -9.99
CA TYR A 29 -0.34 0.71 -9.88
C TYR A 29 -1.35 1.14 -10.94
N GLU A 30 -1.14 0.78 -12.21
CA GLU A 30 -2.09 1.11 -13.28
C GLU A 30 -3.50 0.59 -13.03
N TYR A 31 -3.63 -0.56 -12.38
CA TYR A 31 -4.92 -1.13 -12.03
C TYR A 31 -5.56 -0.48 -10.78
N TRP A 32 -4.74 -0.17 -9.76
CA TRP A 32 -5.21 0.26 -8.44
C TRP A 32 -5.16 1.78 -8.20
N LYS A 33 -4.57 2.58 -9.09
CA LYS A 33 -4.36 4.04 -8.88
C LYS A 33 -5.63 4.83 -8.62
N HIS A 34 -6.79 4.30 -9.01
CA HIS A 34 -8.11 4.90 -8.79
C HIS A 34 -8.73 4.53 -7.42
N THR A 35 -7.98 3.85 -6.55
CA THR A 35 -8.46 3.36 -5.26
C THR A 35 -7.66 3.90 -4.09
N GLN A 36 -8.36 4.21 -3.01
CA GLN A 36 -7.73 4.32 -1.70
C GLN A 36 -7.43 2.91 -1.18
N LEU A 37 -6.15 2.60 -1.01
CA LEU A 37 -5.72 1.43 -0.26
C LEU A 37 -5.73 1.71 1.23
N ILE A 38 -6.28 0.78 1.99
CA ILE A 38 -6.40 0.83 3.45
C ILE A 38 -5.71 -0.42 3.97
N ILE A 39 -4.66 -0.22 4.78
CA ILE A 39 -3.88 -1.31 5.37
C ILE A 39 -4.20 -1.38 6.86
N ASP A 40 -5.01 -2.35 7.26
CA ASP A 40 -5.37 -2.57 8.66
C ASP A 40 -4.51 -3.64 9.32
N VAL A 41 -4.47 -3.61 10.66
CA VAL A 41 -3.97 -4.70 11.49
C VAL A 41 -5.17 -5.34 12.19
N VAL A 42 -5.34 -6.64 12.01
CA VAL A 42 -6.44 -7.40 12.61
C VAL A 42 -5.92 -8.67 13.27
N GLU A 43 -6.69 -9.23 14.20
CA GLU A 43 -6.37 -10.54 14.79
C GLU A 43 -6.38 -11.64 13.72
N GLY A 44 -5.41 -12.55 13.80
CA GLY A 44 -5.32 -13.71 12.93
C GLY A 44 -3.90 -14.15 12.64
N ARG A 45 -3.79 -15.17 11.79
CA ARG A 45 -2.49 -15.69 11.35
C ARG A 45 -1.97 -14.85 10.19
N GLY A 46 -0.78 -14.26 10.36
CA GLY A 46 -0.03 -13.60 9.29
C GLY A 46 0.28 -14.53 8.11
N GLY A 47 0.58 -13.93 6.96
CA GLY A 47 1.01 -14.67 5.78
C GLY A 47 2.34 -15.41 6.01
N MET A 48 2.61 -16.47 5.24
CA MET A 48 3.84 -17.27 5.41
C MET A 48 5.13 -16.44 5.33
N PHE A 49 5.12 -15.38 4.52
CA PHE A 49 6.25 -14.47 4.30
C PHE A 49 6.17 -13.17 5.13
N SER A 50 5.19 -13.06 6.01
CA SER A 50 4.99 -11.87 6.82
C SER A 50 5.81 -11.93 8.10
N LEU A 51 6.40 -10.81 8.49
CA LEU A 51 7.28 -10.75 9.66
C LEU A 51 6.51 -10.99 10.98
N GLU A 52 5.22 -10.62 11.02
CA GLU A 52 4.35 -10.82 12.19
C GLU A 52 3.77 -12.24 12.29
N ASN A 53 4.15 -13.16 11.39
CA ASN A 53 3.61 -14.51 11.40
C ASN A 53 3.96 -15.23 12.71
N GLY A 54 2.92 -15.58 13.48
CA GLY A 54 3.05 -16.17 14.81
C GLY A 54 2.76 -15.20 15.96
N GLU A 55 2.63 -13.90 15.69
CA GLU A 55 2.32 -12.86 16.69
C GLU A 55 0.81 -12.72 16.99
N GLY A 56 -0.05 -13.46 16.27
CA GLY A 56 -1.50 -13.43 16.44
C GLY A 56 -2.20 -12.24 15.77
N ALA A 57 -1.44 -11.40 15.04
CA ALA A 57 -1.95 -10.35 14.18
C ALA A 57 -1.62 -10.62 12.71
N ARG A 58 -2.31 -9.91 11.81
CA ARG A 58 -2.03 -9.90 10.37
C ARG A 58 -2.44 -8.58 9.73
N PHE A 59 -1.82 -8.27 8.60
CA PHE A 59 -2.30 -7.18 7.74
C PHE A 59 -3.56 -7.59 6.95
N LEU A 60 -4.47 -6.65 6.78
CA LEU A 60 -5.63 -6.75 5.88
C LEU A 60 -5.65 -5.55 4.95
N THR A 61 -5.46 -5.79 3.66
CA THR A 61 -5.63 -4.77 2.62
C THR A 61 -7.09 -4.68 2.22
N ARG A 62 -7.69 -3.51 2.40
CA ARG A 62 -8.98 -3.13 1.84
C ARG A 62 -8.78 -2.02 0.82
N SER A 63 -9.78 -1.84 -0.02
CA SER A 63 -9.76 -0.81 -1.05
C SER A 63 -11.15 -0.23 -1.26
N ARG A 64 -11.21 1.06 -1.60
CA ARG A 64 -12.41 1.68 -2.16
C ARG A 64 -12.01 2.58 -3.32
N LEU A 65 -12.94 2.84 -4.23
CA LEU A 65 -12.74 3.90 -5.22
C LEU A 65 -12.61 5.26 -4.52
N PHE A 66 -11.75 6.10 -5.07
CA PHE A 66 -11.77 7.52 -4.75
C PHE A 66 -13.08 8.15 -5.25
N THR A 67 -13.56 9.15 -4.54
CA THR A 67 -14.63 10.03 -5.05
C THR A 67 -14.07 10.98 -6.11
N ASP A 68 -14.96 11.60 -6.89
CA ASP A 68 -14.56 12.59 -7.89
C ASP A 68 -13.77 13.75 -7.25
N ASP A 69 -14.24 14.27 -6.12
CA ASP A 69 -13.55 15.32 -5.35
C ASP A 69 -12.13 14.89 -4.90
N GLU A 70 -11.97 13.63 -4.49
CA GLU A 70 -10.66 13.10 -4.08
C GLU A 70 -9.71 12.96 -5.28
N ILE A 71 -10.22 12.54 -6.44
CA ILE A 71 -9.44 12.47 -7.68
C ILE A 71 -8.98 13.87 -8.09
N GLU A 72 -9.87 14.87 -8.04
CA GLU A 72 -9.51 16.26 -8.36
C GLU A 72 -8.42 16.80 -7.42
N GLN A 73 -8.51 16.52 -6.12
CA GLN A 73 -7.48 16.89 -5.15
C GLN A 73 -6.14 16.22 -5.45
N MET A 74 -6.14 14.94 -5.81
CA MET A 74 -4.92 14.22 -6.15
C MET A 74 -4.27 14.73 -7.44
N GLN A 75 -5.07 15.10 -8.44
CA GLN A 75 -4.58 15.72 -9.67
C GLN A 75 -3.94 17.09 -9.40
N GLN A 76 -4.58 17.92 -8.57
CA GLN A 76 -4.02 19.21 -8.16
C GLN A 76 -2.70 19.05 -7.39
N ALA A 77 -2.58 17.97 -6.60
CA ALA A 77 -1.36 17.63 -5.87
C ALA A 77 -0.28 16.96 -6.74
N GLY A 78 -0.53 16.73 -8.04
CA GLY A 78 0.41 16.04 -8.94
C GLY A 78 0.66 14.58 -8.58
N ARG A 79 -0.31 13.94 -7.92
CA ARG A 79 -0.27 12.53 -7.50
C ARG A 79 -1.06 11.60 -8.43
N PHE A 80 -1.38 12.11 -9.62
CA PHE A 80 -2.12 11.45 -10.70
C PHE A 80 -1.53 11.83 -12.05
#